data_AF-A0A836BMT0-F1
#
_entry.id   AF-A0A836BMT0-F1
#
_cell.length_a   1.000
_cell.length_b   1.000
_cell.length_c   1.000
_cell.angle_alpha   90.00
_cell.angle_beta   90.00
_cell.angle_gamma   90.00
#
_symmetry.space_group_name_H-M   'P 1'
#
loop_
_entity.id
_entity.type
_entity.pdbx_description
1 polymer ?
#
loop_
_entity_poly.entity_id
_entity_poly.type
_entity_poly.pdbx_seq_one_letter_code
_entity_poly.pdbx_strand_id
1 'polypeptide(L)' 'MFIDEKFNENSLEELEVFTEPYYLELSENAEIQFVRFGYCRKESAHQAIFSHK' A
#
# COMPACT_ATOMS: atom_id res chain seq x y z
N MET A 1 -11.48 10.10 0.14
CA MET A 1 -11.15 11.43 0.72
C MET A 1 -12.04 12.49 0.09
N PHE A 2 -12.54 13.48 0.82
CA PHE A 2 -13.26 14.61 0.22
C PHE A 2 -12.30 15.81 0.06
N ILE A 3 -12.37 16.50 -1.08
CA ILE A 3 -11.65 17.76 -1.34
C ILE A 3 -12.73 18.79 -1.69
N ASP A 4 -12.79 19.89 -0.94
CA ASP A 4 -13.81 20.94 -1.13
C ASP A 4 -15.25 20.39 -1.18
N GLU A 5 -15.58 19.52 -0.21
CA GLU A 5 -16.89 18.84 -0.09
C GLU A 5 -17.27 17.93 -1.27
N LYS A 6 -16.36 17.70 -2.22
CA LYS A 6 -16.53 16.75 -3.33
C LYS A 6 -15.77 15.48 -3.06
N PHE A 7 -16.39 14.35 -3.35
CA PHE A 7 -15.73 13.05 -3.27
C PHE A 7 -14.58 13.00 -4.28
N ASN A 8 -13.36 12.73 -3.80
CA ASN A 8 -12.22 12.53 -4.69
C ASN A 8 -12.26 11.09 -5.22
N GLU A 9 -12.68 10.94 -6.48
CA GLU A 9 -12.71 9.65 -7.17
C GLU A 9 -11.32 9.02 -7.33
N ASN A 10 -10.27 9.84 -7.30
CA ASN A 10 -8.86 9.40 -7.34
C ASN A 10 -8.25 9.26 -5.94
N SER A 11 -9.07 9.17 -4.88
CA SER A 11 -8.52 9.01 -3.52
C SER A 11 -8.01 7.60 -3.21
N LEU A 12 -8.20 6.66 -4.14
CA LEU A 12 -7.64 5.33 -4.11
C LEU A 12 -7.16 4.99 -5.52
N GLU A 13 -5.95 4.45 -5.61
CA GLU A 13 -5.35 4.00 -6.85
C GLU A 13 -4.78 2.58 -6.66
N GLU A 14 -4.85 1.76 -7.69
CA GLU A 14 -4.26 0.43 -7.73
C GLU A 14 -3.04 0.43 -8.68
N LEU A 15 -1.95 -0.18 -8.23
CA LEU A 15 -0.69 -0.25 -8.96
C LEU A 15 -0.23 -1.71 -9.04
N GLU A 16 0.06 -2.19 -10.25
CA GLU A 16 0.77 -3.45 -10.44
C GLU A 16 2.28 -3.21 -10.30
N VAL A 17 2.91 -3.93 -9.37
CA VAL A 17 4.32 -3.70 -9.00
C VAL A 17 5.06 -5.03 -8.81
N PHE A 18 6.38 -4.96 -8.78
CA PHE A 18 7.24 -6.05 -8.34
C PHE A 18 7.84 -5.72 -6.98
N THR A 19 8.00 -6.75 -6.14
CA THR A 19 8.65 -6.68 -4.83
C THR A 19 9.79 -7.69 -4.75
N GLU A 20 10.65 -7.53 -3.76
CA GLU A 20 11.67 -8.54 -3.48
C GLU A 20 11.02 -9.85 -2.97
N PRO A 21 11.64 -11.02 -3.19
CA PRO A 21 11.08 -12.30 -2.74
C PRO A 21 10.80 -12.38 -1.23
N TYR A 22 11.60 -11.66 -0.43
CA TYR A 22 11.45 -11.61 1.03
C TYR A 22 10.07 -11.11 1.46
N TYR A 23 9.37 -10.34 0.61
CA TYR A 23 7.99 -9.95 0.85
C TYR A 23 7.07 -11.15 1.18
N LEU A 24 7.29 -12.29 0.53
CA LEU A 24 6.47 -13.50 0.73
C LEU A 24 6.66 -14.10 2.13
N GLU A 25 7.82 -13.91 2.76
CA GLU A 25 8.17 -14.45 4.08
C GLU A 25 7.58 -13.65 5.24
N LEU A 26 7.18 -12.40 5.01
CA LEU A 26 6.59 -11.55 6.03
C LEU A 26 5.22 -12.07 6.48
N SER A 27 4.89 -11.89 7.76
CA SER A 27 3.55 -12.20 8.27
C SER A 27 2.49 -11.29 7.61
N GLU A 28 1.26 -11.77 7.52
CA GLU A 28 0.12 -10.88 7.26
C GLU A 28 0.10 -9.75 8.31
N ASN A 29 -0.34 -8.57 7.89
CA ASN A 29 -0.33 -7.33 8.65
C ASN A 29 1.05 -6.77 9.02
N ALA A 30 2.15 -7.33 8.50
CA ALA A 30 3.48 -6.74 8.70
C ALA A 30 3.52 -5.30 8.16
N GLU A 31 4.08 -4.39 8.97
CA GLU A 31 4.41 -3.03 8.54
C GLU A 31 5.69 -3.06 7.71
N ILE A 32 5.66 -2.45 6.53
CA ILE A 32 6.75 -2.46 5.56
C ILE A 32 7.07 -1.02 5.19
N GLN A 33 8.35 -0.65 5.17
CA GLN A 33 8.80 0.60 4.58
C GLN A 33 9.45 0.31 3.22
N PHE A 34 8.72 0.54 2.13
CA PHE A 34 9.30 0.47 0.80
C PHE A 34 10.13 1.74 0.54
N VAL A 35 11.42 1.55 0.25
CA VAL A 35 12.38 2.65 0.07
C VAL A 35 11.89 3.61 -1.01
N ARG A 36 11.69 4.88 -0.64
CA ARG A 36 11.20 5.98 -1.50
C ARG A 36 9.77 5.83 -2.03
N PHE A 37 9.01 4.83 -1.58
CA PHE A 37 7.58 4.73 -1.83
C PHE A 37 6.78 5.11 -0.58
N GLY A 38 7.20 4.60 0.59
CA GLY A 38 6.66 4.95 1.89
C GLY A 38 6.22 3.71 2.68
N TYR A 39 5.31 3.90 3.63
CA TYR A 39 4.88 2.84 4.56
C TYR A 39 3.64 2.11 4.05
N CYS A 40 3.72 0.79 4.05
CA CYS A 40 2.65 -0.12 3.67
C CYS A 40 2.38 -1.14 4.77
N ARG A 41 1.22 -1.78 4.68
CA ARG A 41 0.91 -3.00 5.42
C ARG A 41 0.73 -4.16 4.44
N LYS A 42 1.35 -5.31 4.71
CA LYS A 42 1.08 -6.54 3.96
C LYS A 42 -0.34 -7.01 4.27
N GLU A 43 -1.20 -7.04 3.25
CA GLU A 43 -2.56 -7.55 3.37
C GLU A 43 -2.63 -9.02 2.97
N SER A 44 -1.87 -9.42 1.94
CA SER A 44 -1.78 -10.81 1.49
C SER A 44 -0.45 -11.10 0.78
N ALA A 45 -0.28 -12.33 0.29
CA ALA A 45 0.87 -12.73 -0.52
C ALA A 45 1.04 -11.91 -1.83
N HIS A 46 -0.02 -11.27 -2.31
CA HIS A 46 -0.01 -10.51 -3.58
C HIS A 46 -0.53 -9.07 -3.44
N GLN A 47 -0.80 -8.61 -2.21
CA GLN A 47 -1.36 -7.28 -1.98
C GLN A 47 -0.76 -6.61 -0.75
N ALA A 48 -0.37 -5.35 -0.90
CA ALA A 48 -0.01 -4.46 0.18
C ALA A 48 -0.83 -3.17 0.09
N ILE A 49 -1.24 -2.64 1.23
CA ILE A 49 -1.99 -1.39 1.31
C ILE A 49 -1.01 -0.29 1.72
N PHE A 50 -0.86 0.70 0.85
CA PHE A 50 -0.16 1.93 1.18
C PHE A 50 -1.11 2.85 1.95
N SER A 51 -0.73 3.15 3.18
CA SER A 51 -1.45 4.11 4.01
C SER A 51 -0.55 5.32 4.18
N HIS A 52 -0.76 6.35 3.38
CA HIS A 52 -0.13 7.64 3.62
C HIS A 52 -0.56 8.13 5.02
N LYS A 53 0.38 8.62 5.84
CA LYS A 53 0.04 9.41 7.03
C LYS A 53 -0.33 10.83 6.64
#